data_AF-A0A2N4Z1R5-F1
#
_entry.id   AF-A0A2N4Z1R5-F1
#
_cell.length_a   1.000
_cell.length_b   1.000
_cell.length_c   1.000
_cell.angle_alpha   90.00
_cell.angle_beta   90.00
_cell.angle_gamma   90.00
#
_symmetry.space_group_name_H-M   'P 1'
#
loop_
_entity.id
_entity.type
_entity.pdbx_description
1 polymer ?
#
loop_
_entity_poly.entity_id
_entity_poly.type
_entity_poly.pdbx_seq_one_letter_code
_entity_poly.pdbx_strand_id
1 'polypeptide(L)'
;VEEGGSLTIIATALIDTGSKMDEVIYEEFKGTGNMELHLSRKIAEKRVFPAIDYNRSGTRKEELLTTQEELQKMWILRKIIHPMGEIDAMEFLINKLAMTKTNDDFFDMMKRS
;
A
#
# COMPACT_ATOMS: atom_id res chain seq x y z
N VAL A 1 20.96 -16.79 -7.70
CA VAL A 1 21.69 -15.82 -6.85
C VAL A 1 22.85 -15.35 -7.69
N GLU A 2 22.85 -14.11 -8.17
CA GLU A 2 23.84 -13.69 -9.17
C GLU A 2 25.23 -13.48 -8.53
N GLU A 3 25.34 -12.86 -7.35
CA GLU A 3 26.61 -12.85 -6.56
C GLU A 3 26.45 -12.87 -5.02
N GLY A 4 25.21 -12.94 -4.49
CA GLY A 4 24.95 -13.17 -3.07
C GLY A 4 24.84 -11.91 -2.21
N GLY A 5 23.81 -11.86 -1.36
CA GLY A 5 23.47 -10.72 -0.51
C GLY A 5 22.47 -9.75 -1.15
N SER A 6 21.77 -8.97 -0.32
CA SER A 6 20.90 -7.88 -0.75
C SER A 6 21.01 -6.71 0.23
N LEU A 7 20.77 -5.49 -0.26
CA LEU A 7 20.65 -4.28 0.55
C LEU A 7 19.27 -3.69 0.32
N THR A 8 18.47 -3.62 1.38
CA THR A 8 17.12 -3.02 1.35
C THR A 8 17.16 -1.69 2.10
N ILE A 9 16.72 -0.62 1.43
CA ILE A 9 16.61 0.72 2.02
C ILE A 9 15.15 1.12 2.02
N ILE A 10 14.60 1.41 3.20
CA ILE A 10 13.27 1.99 3.36
C ILE A 10 13.45 3.36 4.00
N ALA A 11 13.05 4.41 3.29
CA ALA A 11 13.19 5.79 3.73
C ALA A 11 11.84 6.50 3.72
N THR A 12 11.70 7.54 4.54
CA THR A 12 10.52 8.40 4.56
C THR A 12 10.76 9.64 3.72
N ALA A 13 9.81 9.98 2.86
CA ALA A 13 9.79 11.26 2.13
C ALA A 13 8.64 12.13 2.65
N LEU A 14 8.87 13.44 2.72
CA LEU A 14 7.83 14.41 3.03
C LEU A 14 7.24 14.96 1.72
N ILE A 15 5.91 15.06 1.70
CA ILE A 15 5.13 15.68 0.61
C ILE A 15 4.14 16.66 1.23
N ASP A 16 3.56 17.55 0.41
CA ASP A 16 2.59 18.56 0.86
C ASP A 16 3.12 19.46 2.00
N THR A 17 4.41 19.79 1.95
CA THR A 17 5.10 20.69 2.90
C THR A 17 4.95 22.17 2.55
N GLY A 18 4.48 22.47 1.33
CA GLY A 18 4.47 23.81 0.75
C GLY A 18 5.80 24.24 0.11
N SER A 19 6.83 23.39 0.17
CA SER A 19 8.12 23.61 -0.49
C SER A 19 8.15 22.92 -1.85
N LYS A 20 8.33 23.71 -2.92
CA LYS A 20 8.55 23.16 -4.28
C LYS A 20 9.81 22.28 -4.36
N MET A 21 10.79 22.53 -3.50
CA MET A 21 12.01 21.71 -3.44
C MET A 21 11.67 20.27 -3.02
N ASP A 22 10.77 20.10 -2.05
CA ASP A 22 10.38 18.78 -1.55
C ASP A 22 9.59 18.00 -2.60
N GLU A 23 8.72 18.69 -3.36
CA GLU A 23 7.98 18.10 -4.49
C GLU A 23 8.93 17.58 -5.58
N VAL A 24 9.94 18.37 -5.96
CA VAL A 24 10.94 17.96 -6.97
C VAL A 24 11.76 16.76 -6.48
N ILE A 25 12.19 16.79 -5.22
CA ILE A 25 12.94 15.68 -4.60
C ILE A 25 12.11 14.40 -4.60
N TYR A 26 10.83 14.50 -4.25
CA TYR A 26 9.92 13.35 -4.23
C TYR A 26 9.76 12.72 -5.62
N GLU A 27 9.57 13.50 -6.68
CA GLU A 27 9.42 12.97 -8.04
C GLU A 27 10.71 12.31 -8.56
N GLU A 28 11.88 12.86 -8.25
CA GLU A 28 13.18 12.22 -8.56
C GLU A 28 13.34 10.87 -7.84
N PHE A 29 12.97 10.81 -6.56
CA PHE A 29 13.04 9.55 -5.80
C PHE A 29 12.03 8.51 -6.29
N LYS A 30 10.85 8.93 -6.72
CA LYS A 30 9.84 8.03 -7.33
C LYS A 30 10.33 7.43 -8.65
N GLY A 31 11.10 8.19 -9.43
CA GLY A 31 11.77 7.67 -10.63
C GLY A 31 12.79 6.57 -10.33
N THR A 32 13.48 6.71 -9.19
CA THR A 32 14.60 5.84 -8.78
C THR A 32 14.15 4.60 -7.99
N GLY A 33 13.16 4.75 -7.13
CA GLY A 33 12.61 3.69 -6.28
C GLY A 33 11.74 2.68 -7.04
N ASN A 34 11.43 1.57 -6.38
CA ASN A 34 10.56 0.52 -6.91
C ASN A 34 9.38 0.18 -5.98
N MET A 35 9.26 0.84 -4.83
CA MET A 35 8.14 0.70 -3.91
C MET A 35 7.80 2.07 -3.31
N GLU A 36 6.52 2.41 -3.33
CA GLU A 36 5.98 3.62 -2.71
C GLU A 36 4.85 3.27 -1.75
N LEU A 37 4.92 3.78 -0.51
CA LEU A 37 3.86 3.67 0.50
C LEU A 37 3.38 5.06 0.89
N HIS A 38 2.22 5.44 0.35
CA HIS A 38 1.63 6.75 0.59
C HIS A 38 0.80 6.76 1.87
N LEU A 39 0.92 7.84 2.65
CA LEU A 39 0.09 8.10 3.83
C LEU A 39 -0.77 9.34 3.59
N SER A 40 -2.05 9.28 3.96
CA SER A 40 -3.02 10.36 3.77
C SER A 40 -3.22 11.16 5.05
N ARG A 41 -2.99 12.48 4.96
CA ARG A 41 -3.24 13.42 6.07
C ARG A 41 -4.71 13.40 6.51
N LYS A 42 -5.65 13.27 5.55
CA LYS A 42 -7.10 13.25 5.82
C LYS A 42 -7.52 12.05 6.68
N ILE A 43 -6.94 10.87 6.40
CA ILE A 43 -7.20 9.65 7.17
C ILE A 43 -6.62 9.79 8.60
N ALA A 44 -5.39 10.33 8.70
CA ALA A 44 -4.71 10.55 9.97
C ALA A 44 -5.44 11.58 10.87
N GLU A 45 -5.96 12.68 10.30
CA GLU A 45 -6.74 13.70 11.02
C GLU A 45 -8.02 13.12 11.63
N LYS A 46 -8.62 12.11 10.98
CA LYS A 46 -9.74 11.32 11.53
C LYS A 46 -9.33 10.27 12.57
N ARG A 47 -8.03 10.15 12.88
CA ARG A 47 -7.45 9.14 13.79
C ARG A 47 -7.68 7.68 13.36
N VAL A 48 -7.81 7.45 12.05
CA VAL A 48 -7.88 6.10 11.49
C VAL A 48 -6.45 5.65 11.17
N PHE A 49 -6.00 4.55 11.78
CA PHE A 49 -4.65 4.02 11.59
C PHE A 49 -4.68 2.53 11.23
N PRO A 50 -3.82 2.09 10.28
CA PRO A 50 -2.81 2.88 9.56
C PRO A 50 -3.42 3.79 8.47
N ALA A 51 -2.91 5.02 8.35
CA ALA A 51 -3.45 6.05 7.46
C ALA A 51 -2.93 5.92 6.01
N ILE A 52 -2.99 4.71 5.45
CA ILE A 52 -2.40 4.37 4.15
C ILE A 52 -3.34 4.78 3.01
N ASP A 53 -2.79 5.41 1.97
CA ASP A 53 -3.46 5.55 0.69
C ASP A 53 -3.20 4.31 -0.17
N TYR A 54 -4.17 3.40 -0.17
CA TYR A 54 -4.06 2.11 -0.84
C TYR A 54 -3.95 2.22 -2.37
N ASN A 55 -4.60 3.22 -2.97
CA ASN A 55 -4.66 3.39 -4.42
C ASN A 55 -3.37 3.99 -4.98
N ARG A 56 -2.69 4.86 -4.21
CA ARG A 56 -1.39 5.42 -4.60
C ARG A 56 -0.21 4.51 -4.26
N SER A 57 -0.35 3.63 -3.28
CA SER A 57 0.72 2.72 -2.86
C SER A 57 0.89 1.53 -3.81
N GLY A 58 2.12 1.05 -4.00
CA GLY A 58 2.41 -0.09 -4.86
C GLY A 58 3.88 -0.48 -4.90
N THR A 59 4.17 -1.65 -5.47
CA THR A 59 5.53 -2.15 -5.70
C THR A 59 5.67 -2.59 -7.15
N ARG A 60 6.75 -2.19 -7.82
CA ARG A 60 7.06 -2.63 -9.19
C ARG A 60 7.52 -4.09 -9.16
N LYS A 61 7.07 -4.88 -10.13
CA LYS A 61 7.40 -6.32 -10.25
C LYS A 61 7.03 -7.15 -9.01
N GLU A 62 5.88 -6.85 -8.39
CA GLU A 62 5.39 -7.58 -7.23
C GLU A 62 5.10 -9.07 -7.49
N GLU A 63 4.96 -9.47 -8.76
CA GLU A 63 4.85 -10.87 -9.19
C GLU A 63 6.11 -11.71 -8.89
N LEU A 64 7.26 -11.07 -8.65
CA LEU A 64 8.49 -11.75 -8.24
C LEU A 64 8.56 -11.97 -6.72
N LEU A 65 7.71 -11.27 -5.95
CA LEU A 65 7.69 -11.28 -4.49
C LEU A 65 6.51 -12.06 -3.92
N THR A 66 5.48 -12.29 -4.72
CA THR A 66 4.22 -12.90 -4.29
C THR A 66 3.91 -14.14 -5.12
N THR A 67 3.11 -15.04 -4.54
CA THR A 67 2.59 -16.18 -5.30
C THR A 67 1.54 -15.71 -6.29
N GLN A 68 1.31 -16.47 -7.36
CA GLN A 68 0.26 -16.12 -8.34
C GLN A 68 -1.13 -16.02 -7.71
N GLU A 69 -1.44 -16.87 -6.73
CA GLU A 69 -2.72 -16.85 -6.00
C GLU A 69 -2.85 -15.57 -5.15
N GLU A 70 -1.79 -15.21 -4.42
CA GLU A 70 -1.75 -14.00 -3.61
C GLU A 70 -1.87 -12.75 -4.49
N LEU A 71 -1.16 -12.69 -5.62
CA LEU A 71 -1.26 -11.58 -6.56
C LEU A 71 -2.69 -11.40 -7.08
N GLN A 72 -3.38 -12.49 -7.42
CA GLN A 72 -4.77 -12.43 -7.85
C GLN A 72 -5.69 -11.94 -6.72
N LYS A 73 -5.49 -12.41 -5.48
CA LYS A 73 -6.23 -11.96 -4.29
C LYS A 73 -6.04 -10.46 -4.04
N MET A 74 -4.80 -9.97 -4.08
CA MET A 74 -4.47 -8.56 -3.94
C MET A 74 -5.11 -7.72 -5.04
N TRP A 75 -5.12 -8.20 -6.29
CA TRP A 75 -5.74 -7.49 -7.40
C TRP A 75 -7.27 -7.38 -7.27
N ILE A 76 -7.94 -8.45 -6.82
CA ILE A 76 -9.38 -8.41 -6.51
C ILE A 76 -9.65 -7.39 -5.40
N LEU A 77 -8.88 -7.44 -4.31
CA LEU A 77 -9.00 -6.47 -3.22
C LEU A 77 -8.81 -5.03 -3.74
N ARG A 78 -7.82 -4.80 -4.60
CA ARG A 78 -7.56 -3.49 -5.19
C ARG A 78 -8.72 -2.99 -6.03
N LYS A 79 -9.38 -3.86 -6.80
CA LYS A 79 -10.60 -3.51 -7.53
C LYS A 79 -11.79 -3.16 -6.63
N ILE A 80 -11.93 -3.84 -5.49
CA ILE A 80 -12.98 -3.54 -4.51
C ILE A 80 -12.74 -2.19 -3.84
N ILE A 81 -11.48 -1.90 -3.50
CA ILE A 81 -11.08 -0.67 -2.79
C ILE A 81 -11.07 0.56 -3.72
N HIS A 82 -10.64 0.41 -4.98
CA HIS A 82 -10.49 1.53 -5.92
C HIS A 82 -11.69 2.48 -6.05
N PRO A 83 -12.96 2.02 -6.12
CA PRO A 83 -14.11 2.93 -6.20
C PRO A 83 -14.45 3.64 -4.87
N MET A 84 -13.87 3.21 -3.74
CA MET A 84 -14.13 3.81 -2.42
C MET A 84 -13.30 5.10 -2.25
N GLY A 85 -13.79 6.03 -1.43
CA GLY A 85 -12.98 7.15 -0.96
C GLY A 85 -11.85 6.66 -0.04
N GLU A 86 -10.73 7.38 0.04
CA GLU A 86 -9.54 6.99 0.82
C GLU A 86 -9.86 6.62 2.29
N ILE A 87 -10.76 7.35 2.94
CA ILE A 87 -11.16 7.10 4.32
C ILE A 87 -12.02 5.84 4.42
N ASP A 88 -13.05 5.74 3.58
CA ASP A 88 -13.98 4.61 3.56
C ASP A 88 -13.25 3.30 3.21
N ALA A 89 -12.29 3.38 2.29
CA ALA A 89 -11.39 2.28 1.93
C ALA A 89 -10.64 1.75 3.15
N MET A 90 -10.04 2.65 3.94
CA MET A 90 -9.28 2.24 5.12
C MET A 90 -10.16 1.70 6.24
N GLU A 91 -11.32 2.33 6.49
CA GLU A 91 -12.29 1.82 7.44
C GLU A 91 -12.82 0.44 7.03
N PHE A 92 -13.14 0.24 5.75
CA PHE A 92 -13.53 -1.06 5.20
C PHE A 92 -12.44 -2.11 5.43
N LEU A 93 -11.19 -1.79 5.08
CA LEU A 93 -10.07 -2.71 5.22
C LEU A 93 -9.79 -3.07 6.69
N ILE A 94 -9.75 -2.08 7.59
CA ILE A 94 -9.55 -2.31 9.03
C ILE A 94 -10.66 -3.19 9.60
N ASN A 95 -11.92 -2.91 9.25
CA ASN A 95 -13.05 -3.71 9.72
C ASN A 95 -12.98 -5.16 9.25
N LYS A 96 -12.56 -5.40 8.00
CA LYS A 96 -12.40 -6.76 7.48
C LYS A 96 -11.22 -7.49 8.10
N LEU A 97 -10.08 -6.82 8.24
CA LEU A 97 -8.90 -7.40 8.89
C LEU A 97 -9.18 -7.74 10.36
N ALA A 98 -9.93 -6.91 11.08
CA ALA A 98 -10.32 -7.15 12.47
C ALA A 98 -11.16 -8.42 12.69
N MET A 99 -11.80 -8.96 11.63
CA MET A 99 -12.54 -10.22 11.70
C MET A 99 -11.63 -11.45 11.73
N THR A 100 -10.35 -11.30 11.41
CA THR A 100 -9.40 -12.40 11.22
C THR A 100 -8.08 -12.13 11.94
N LYS A 101 -7.29 -13.17 12.20
CA LYS A 101 -5.96 -13.00 12.81
C LYS A 101 -4.85 -12.92 11.78
N THR A 102 -5.04 -13.52 10.60
CA THR A 102 -4.03 -13.61 9.55
C THR A 102 -4.60 -13.14 8.22
N ASN A 103 -3.72 -12.70 7.32
CA ASN A 103 -4.11 -12.30 5.97
C ASN A 103 -4.63 -13.50 5.15
N ASP A 104 -4.15 -14.71 5.43
CA ASP A 104 -4.62 -15.93 4.77
C ASP A 104 -6.10 -16.17 5.08
N ASP A 105 -6.49 -16.10 6.36
CA ASP A 105 -7.88 -16.22 6.80
C ASP A 105 -8.77 -15.13 6.17
N PHE A 106 -8.26 -13.90 6.10
CA PHE A 106 -8.95 -12.77 5.46
C PHE A 106 -9.19 -13.02 3.98
N PHE A 107 -8.18 -13.46 3.24
CA PHE A 107 -8.31 -13.75 1.83
C PHE A 107 -9.23 -14.93 1.55
N ASP A 108 -9.25 -15.95 2.40
CA ASP A 108 -10.18 -17.07 2.28
C ASP A 108 -11.63 -16.67 2.61
N MET A 109 -11.83 -15.71 3.52
CA MET A 109 -13.15 -15.13 3.77
C MET A 109 -13.67 -14.36 2.53
N MET A 110 -12.82 -13.62 1.82
CA MET A 110 -13.22 -12.87 0.62
C MET A 110 -13.58 -13.77 -0.58
N LYS A 111 -13.07 -15.01 -0.64
CA LYS A 111 -13.46 -15.98 -1.67
C LYS A 111 -14.90 -16.49 -1.50
N ARG A 112 -15.44 -16.43 -0.28
CA ARG A 112 -16.73 -17.04 0.09
C ARG A 112 -17.93 -16.08 -0.07
N SER A 113 -17.68 -14.83 -0.43
CA SER A 113 -18.68 -13.76 -0.59
C SER A 113 -18.92 -13.39 -2.04
#